data_AF-A0A918RI71-F1
#
_entry.id   AF-A0A918RI71-F1
#
_cell.length_a   1.000
_cell.length_b   1.000
_cell.length_c   1.000
_cell.angle_alpha   90.00
_cell.angle_beta   90.00
_cell.angle_gamma   90.00
#
_symmetry.space_group_name_H-M   'P 1'
#
loop_
_entity.id
_entity.type
_entity.pdbx_description
1 polymer ?
#
loop_
_entity_poly.entity_id
_entity_poly.type
_entity_poly.pdbx_seq_one_letter_code
_entity_poly.pdbx_strand_id
1 'polypeptide(L)'
;MSTPSASCSCCGEPLADEQRIDVRFGLPDAALTAPEEARHTLGPSALLRVEGIGSFIRCLLPLALTGGIELVLGVWVETDEDTLRRAAAVWEDPAYAELVVRGGLANAVRPWGESILGAPVTARVAHDDELPYVVEGHDGTARRLLTETWDRDHVLSRFPHQLPVAVRTPLDDEWSVERSAGLAGRVADGVHQFAGPDRSVAATVFRDDSPGRAPEDFLAALLQGGPEAPPAQRLTEHLPDGLRHAFWLTPDDHDRPRHELYGYTVARDGSAAAVFCTHESADALAWAHHVWRSLDRGR
;
A
#
# COMPACT_ATOMS: atom_id res chain seq x y z
N MET A 1 21.68 -1.93 -21.75
CA MET A 1 20.28 -2.03 -21.31
C MET A 1 20.23 -1.40 -19.93
N SER A 2 19.86 -0.13 -19.83
CA SER A 2 19.74 0.56 -18.55
C SER A 2 18.44 0.09 -17.90
N THR A 3 18.54 -0.54 -16.74
CA THR A 3 17.40 -0.86 -15.88
C THR A 3 16.65 0.44 -15.59
N PRO A 4 15.31 0.49 -15.75
CA PRO A 4 14.55 1.66 -15.34
C PRO A 4 14.70 1.81 -13.83
N SER A 5 15.32 2.90 -13.38
CA SER A 5 15.35 3.28 -11.97
C SER A 5 13.90 3.45 -11.51
N ALA A 6 13.44 2.59 -10.60
CA ALA A 6 12.15 2.77 -9.97
C ALA A 6 12.12 4.16 -9.32
N SER A 7 11.07 4.95 -9.50
CA SER A 7 10.95 6.28 -8.92
C SER A 7 9.99 6.27 -7.74
N CYS A 8 10.24 7.16 -6.77
CA CYS A 8 9.38 7.38 -5.63
C CYS A 8 8.00 7.84 -6.12
N SER A 9 6.94 7.16 -5.70
CA SER A 9 5.57 7.50 -6.07
C SER A 9 5.06 8.80 -5.43
N CYS A 10 5.73 9.32 -4.40
CA CYS A 10 5.36 10.55 -3.73
C CYS A 10 5.92 11.80 -4.41
N CYS A 11 7.15 11.75 -4.94
CA CYS A 11 7.84 12.92 -5.50
C CYS A 11 8.40 12.71 -6.91
N GLY A 12 8.39 11.50 -7.45
CA GLY A 12 8.87 11.17 -8.79
C GLY A 12 10.40 11.02 -8.90
N GLU A 13 11.13 11.23 -7.81
CA GLU A 13 12.60 11.10 -7.81
C GLU A 13 13.05 9.64 -7.96
N PRO A 14 14.19 9.36 -8.62
CA PRO A 14 14.75 8.01 -8.70
C PRO A 14 14.99 7.44 -7.31
N LEU A 15 14.54 6.21 -7.07
CA LEU A 15 14.89 5.46 -5.86
C LEU A 15 16.38 5.14 -5.94
N ALA A 16 17.14 5.69 -5.00
CA ALA A 16 18.58 5.43 -4.89
C ALA A 16 18.86 3.99 -4.44
N ASP A 17 17.89 3.35 -3.80
CA ASP A 17 17.96 1.99 -3.28
C ASP A 17 16.64 1.25 -3.52
N GLU A 18 16.67 0.18 -4.32
CA GLU A 18 15.49 -0.66 -4.59
C GLU A 18 15.04 -1.45 -3.36
N GLN A 19 15.87 -1.53 -2.31
CA GLN A 19 15.57 -2.17 -1.04
C GLN A 19 14.96 -1.22 -0.01
N ARG A 20 14.83 0.08 -0.32
CA ARG A 20 14.22 1.07 0.57
C ARG A 20 12.93 1.65 -0.01
N ILE A 21 11.91 1.72 0.83
CA ILE A 21 10.61 2.32 0.51
C ILE A 21 10.34 3.42 1.52
N ASP A 22 10.19 4.65 1.07
CA ASP A 22 9.81 5.79 1.92
C ASP A 22 8.33 6.12 1.77
N VAL A 23 7.60 6.18 2.88
CA VAL A 23 6.19 6.59 2.91
C VAL A 23 6.00 7.68 3.96
N ARG A 24 5.31 8.75 3.61
CA ARG A 24 5.14 9.92 4.49
C ARG A 24 3.69 10.12 4.88
N PHE A 25 3.45 10.34 6.17
CA PHE A 25 2.17 10.85 6.68
C PHE A 25 2.13 12.38 6.55
N GLY A 26 1.05 12.90 5.98
CA GLY A 26 0.85 14.33 5.79
C GLY A 26 0.80 15.08 7.12
N LEU A 27 -0.06 14.61 8.03
CA LEU A 27 -0.37 15.23 9.33
C LEU A 27 -0.43 14.16 10.44
N PRO A 28 -0.27 14.53 11.72
CA PRO A 28 -0.65 13.66 12.83
C PRO A 28 -2.17 13.46 12.82
N ASP A 29 -2.64 12.33 13.33
CA ASP A 29 -4.05 11.94 13.22
C ASP A 29 -4.97 12.94 13.93
N ALA A 30 -4.54 13.43 15.10
CA ALA A 30 -5.26 14.45 15.88
C ALA A 30 -5.40 15.79 15.14
N ALA A 31 -4.52 16.10 14.17
CA ALA A 31 -4.62 17.33 13.40
C ALA A 31 -5.57 17.22 12.20
N LEU A 32 -5.94 16.01 11.76
CA LEU A 32 -6.79 15.83 10.57
C LEU A 32 -8.17 16.48 10.74
N THR A 33 -8.71 16.50 11.96
CA THR A 33 -10.01 17.08 12.30
C THR A 33 -9.94 18.54 12.76
N ALA A 34 -8.74 19.06 13.03
CA ALA A 34 -8.54 20.45 13.42
C ALA A 34 -8.79 21.41 12.24
N PRO A 35 -9.34 22.61 12.45
CA PRO A 35 -9.38 23.66 11.43
C PRO A 35 -7.98 23.99 10.91
N GLU A 36 -7.87 24.40 9.64
CA GLU A 36 -6.57 24.73 9.04
C GLU A 36 -5.90 25.91 9.76
N GLU A 37 -6.69 26.89 10.20
CA GLU A 37 -6.22 28.09 10.89
C GLU A 37 -5.61 27.79 12.27
N ALA A 38 -5.99 26.66 12.87
CA ALA A 38 -5.46 26.19 14.14
C ALA A 38 -4.11 25.46 13.98
N ARG A 39 -3.67 25.20 12.75
CA ARG A 39 -2.44 24.47 12.43
C ARG A 39 -1.32 25.47 12.08
N HIS A 40 -0.30 25.52 12.92
CA HIS A 40 0.84 26.43 12.75
C HIS A 40 2.10 25.65 12.47
N THR A 41 2.65 25.80 11.26
CA THR A 41 3.98 25.25 10.93
C THR A 41 5.05 26.22 11.44
N LEU A 42 6.01 25.72 12.20
CA LEU A 42 7.09 26.54 12.75
C LEU A 42 8.37 26.33 11.94
N GLY A 43 8.59 27.17 10.93
CA GLY A 43 9.73 27.05 10.01
C GLY A 43 9.59 25.84 9.09
N PRO A 44 10.44 24.80 9.19
CA PRO A 44 10.35 23.59 8.36
C PRO A 44 8.99 22.89 8.47
N SER A 45 8.55 22.26 7.38
CA SER A 45 7.28 21.50 7.31
C SER A 45 7.22 20.25 8.22
N ALA A 46 8.26 20.03 9.01
CA ALA A 46 8.41 18.95 9.99
C ALA A 46 8.04 19.38 11.42
N LEU A 47 7.77 20.67 11.67
CA LEU A 47 7.41 21.19 12.98
C LEU A 47 6.00 21.76 12.94
N LEU A 48 5.10 21.18 13.72
CA LEU A 48 3.68 21.52 13.71
C LEU A 48 3.17 21.76 15.13
N ARG A 49 2.60 22.93 15.36
CA ARG A 49 1.77 23.22 16.53
C ARG A 49 0.30 23.22 16.10
N VAL A 50 -0.56 22.56 16.87
CA VAL A 50 -2.00 22.64 16.65
C VAL A 50 -2.67 23.20 17.90
N GLU A 51 -3.34 24.35 17.76
CA GLU A 51 -3.96 25.06 18.87
C GLU A 51 -4.98 24.16 19.60
N GLY A 52 -4.85 24.09 20.93
CA GLY A 52 -5.72 23.26 21.77
C GLY A 52 -5.49 21.75 21.67
N ILE A 53 -4.56 21.28 20.83
CA ILE A 53 -4.29 19.86 20.64
C ILE A 53 -2.88 19.50 21.13
N GLY A 54 -1.83 20.07 20.54
CA GLY A 54 -0.47 19.66 20.90
C GLY A 54 0.63 20.19 19.99
N SER A 55 1.84 19.70 20.25
CA SER A 55 3.06 20.01 19.51
C SER A 55 3.62 18.74 18.89
N PHE A 56 3.97 18.77 17.61
CA PHE A 56 4.33 17.60 16.84
C PHE A 56 5.60 17.84 16.03
N ILE A 57 6.49 16.85 16.02
CA ILE A 57 7.71 16.86 15.21
C ILE A 57 7.69 15.63 14.31
N ARG A 58 7.91 15.81 13.00
CA ARG A 58 8.02 14.69 12.05
C ARG A 58 9.36 13.99 12.24
N CYS A 59 9.29 12.68 12.41
CA CYS A 59 10.42 11.78 12.58
C CYS A 59 10.34 10.62 11.56
N LEU A 60 11.44 9.91 11.37
CA LEU A 60 11.52 8.73 10.50
C LEU A 60 11.47 7.47 11.36
N LEU A 61 10.51 6.59 11.08
CA LEU A 61 10.39 5.28 11.72
C LEU A 61 10.85 4.20 10.73
N PRO A 62 12.07 3.66 10.90
CA PRO A 62 12.55 2.56 10.06
C PRO A 62 11.95 1.24 10.53
N LEU A 63 11.53 0.43 9.56
CA LEU A 63 10.96 -0.90 9.78
C LEU A 63 11.66 -1.91 8.88
N ALA A 64 12.17 -2.98 9.48
CA ALA A 64 12.73 -4.10 8.73
C ALA A 64 11.59 -5.00 8.20
N LEU A 65 11.57 -5.25 6.90
CA LEU A 65 10.63 -6.15 6.24
C LEU A 65 11.33 -7.42 5.73
N THR A 66 10.56 -8.50 5.56
CA THR A 66 11.06 -9.73 4.94
C THR A 66 11.61 -9.46 3.53
N GLY A 67 12.62 -10.23 3.13
CA GLY A 67 13.33 -10.00 1.87
C GLY A 67 14.40 -8.90 1.92
N GLY A 68 14.73 -8.40 3.11
CA GLY A 68 15.77 -7.38 3.30
C GLY A 68 15.34 -5.97 2.91
N ILE A 69 14.03 -5.73 2.79
CA ILE A 69 13.48 -4.42 2.44
C ILE A 69 13.35 -3.58 3.70
N GLU A 70 13.78 -2.33 3.63
CA GLU A 70 13.54 -1.31 4.65
C GLU A 70 12.34 -0.44 4.24
N LEU A 71 11.36 -0.32 5.14
CA LEU A 71 10.29 0.66 5.02
C LEU A 71 10.55 1.79 6.00
N VAL A 72 10.74 3.01 5.50
CA VAL A 72 10.92 4.20 6.33
C VAL A 72 9.67 5.05 6.30
N LEU A 73 9.06 5.20 7.46
CA LEU A 73 7.82 5.95 7.62
C LEU A 73 8.08 7.34 8.19
N GLY A 74 7.71 8.39 7.45
CA GLY A 74 7.65 9.75 7.97
C GLY A 74 6.44 9.94 8.87
N VAL A 75 6.58 9.62 10.15
CA VAL A 75 5.55 9.70 11.19
C VAL A 75 5.68 10.97 12.02
N TRP A 76 4.61 11.37 12.70
CA TRP A 76 4.64 12.47 13.66
C TRP A 76 4.81 11.94 15.09
N VAL A 77 5.60 12.64 15.89
CA VAL A 77 5.76 12.40 17.33
C VAL A 77 5.19 13.60 18.08
N GLU A 78 4.20 13.35 18.93
CA GLU A 78 3.66 14.35 19.86
C GLU A 78 4.65 14.58 21.01
N THR A 79 5.00 15.83 21.25
CA THR A 79 6.00 16.26 22.23
C THR A 79 5.50 17.46 23.02
N ASP A 80 6.20 17.84 24.08
CA ASP A 80 5.95 19.11 24.76
C ASP A 80 6.34 20.34 23.90
N GLU A 81 5.76 21.50 24.25
CA GLU A 81 5.97 22.74 23.52
C GLU A 81 7.42 23.25 23.62
N ASP A 82 8.11 22.96 24.73
CA ASP A 82 9.50 23.38 24.93
C ASP A 82 10.44 22.66 23.96
N THR A 83 10.21 21.37 23.72
CA THR A 83 10.93 20.56 22.73
C THR A 83 10.65 21.05 21.32
N LEU A 84 9.39 21.39 20.99
CA LEU A 84 9.06 21.97 19.68
C LEU A 84 9.76 23.32 19.46
N ARG A 85 9.74 24.20 20.47
CA ARG A 85 10.44 25.50 20.41
C ARG A 85 11.95 25.32 20.29
N ARG A 86 12.54 24.36 21.01
CA ARG A 86 13.96 24.02 20.88
C ARG A 86 14.28 23.53 19.48
N ALA A 87 13.50 22.59 18.94
CA ALA A 87 13.68 22.07 17.59
C ALA A 87 13.63 23.19 16.54
N ALA A 88 12.67 24.10 16.65
CA ALA A 88 12.57 25.26 15.75
C ALA A 88 13.80 26.20 15.86
N ALA A 89 14.36 26.36 17.06
CA ALA A 89 15.51 27.23 17.29
C ALA A 89 16.83 26.65 16.75
N VAL A 90 16.99 25.32 16.75
CA VAL A 90 18.24 24.66 16.34
C VAL A 90 18.20 24.08 14.94
N TRP A 91 17.07 24.13 14.22
CA TRP A 91 16.86 23.36 12.99
C TRP A 91 17.88 23.60 11.87
N GLU A 92 18.39 24.82 11.75
CA GLU A 92 19.41 25.20 10.74
C GLU A 92 20.81 25.38 11.38
N ASP A 93 20.95 25.06 12.66
CA ASP A 93 22.19 25.19 13.44
C ASP A 93 22.88 23.83 13.59
N PRO A 94 24.22 23.75 13.67
CA PRO A 94 24.93 22.50 13.99
C PRO A 94 24.42 21.79 15.26
N ALA A 95 23.84 22.52 16.22
CA ALA A 95 23.18 21.97 17.40
C ALA A 95 21.98 21.06 17.09
N TYR A 96 21.46 21.08 15.84
CA TYR A 96 20.44 20.14 15.36
C TYR A 96 20.88 18.69 15.53
N ALA A 97 22.16 18.37 15.32
CA ALA A 97 22.69 17.01 15.48
C ALA A 97 22.52 16.46 16.92
N GLU A 98 22.35 17.35 17.91
CA GLU A 98 22.12 16.99 19.31
C GLU A 98 20.62 17.00 19.69
N LEU A 99 19.72 17.24 18.74
CA LEU A 99 18.29 17.23 18.97
C LEU A 99 17.82 15.82 19.35
N VAL A 100 17.13 15.73 20.48
CA VAL A 100 16.45 14.53 20.95
C VAL A 100 14.98 14.84 21.11
N VAL A 101 14.15 14.08 20.40
CA VAL A 101 12.69 14.20 20.49
C VAL A 101 12.18 13.03 21.32
N ARG A 102 11.47 13.33 22.40
CA ARG A 102 10.79 12.33 23.23
C ARG A 102 9.30 12.60 23.20
N GLY A 103 8.51 11.57 23.02
CA GLY A 103 7.08 11.76 22.82
C GLY A 103 6.34 10.48 22.49
N GLY A 104 5.06 10.63 22.12
CA GLY A 104 4.22 9.53 21.65
C GLY A 104 4.08 9.55 20.13
N LEU A 105 4.02 8.38 19.49
CA LEU A 105 3.66 8.31 18.07
C LEU A 105 2.26 8.91 17.84
N ALA A 106 2.12 9.81 16.90
CA ALA A 106 0.88 10.56 16.64
C ALA A 106 0.16 10.11 15.35
N ASN A 107 0.54 8.96 14.80
CA ASN A 107 -0.11 8.33 13.65
C ASN A 107 -0.46 6.87 13.95
N ALA A 108 -1.70 6.47 13.65
CA ALA A 108 -2.16 5.08 13.68
C ALA A 108 -1.68 4.35 12.43
N VAL A 109 -0.40 3.96 12.41
CA VAL A 109 0.22 3.28 11.26
C VAL A 109 -0.30 1.85 11.12
N ARG A 110 -0.91 1.53 9.99
CA ARG A 110 -1.33 0.15 9.67
C ARG A 110 -0.11 -0.72 9.32
N PRO A 111 -0.09 -2.02 9.67
CA PRO A 111 -1.19 -2.81 10.23
C PRO A 111 -1.45 -2.62 11.73
N TRP A 112 -0.54 -1.99 12.48
CA TRP A 112 -0.63 -1.89 13.95
C TRP A 112 -1.77 -0.98 14.45
N GLY A 113 -2.08 0.09 13.71
CA GLY A 113 -3.19 1.00 13.97
C GLY A 113 -3.12 1.66 15.35
N GLU A 114 -4.25 1.65 16.06
CA GLU A 114 -4.41 2.24 17.39
C GLU A 114 -3.44 1.66 18.44
N SER A 115 -2.92 0.44 18.25
CA SER A 115 -2.04 -0.20 19.23
C SER A 115 -0.68 0.50 19.39
N ILE A 116 -0.29 1.34 18.42
CA ILE A 116 0.94 2.12 18.47
C ILE A 116 0.67 3.61 18.63
N LEU A 117 -0.59 4.06 18.54
CA LEU A 117 -0.93 5.46 18.72
C LEU A 117 -0.67 5.86 20.18
N GLY A 118 0.09 6.93 20.37
CA GLY A 118 0.59 7.37 21.68
C GLY A 118 1.75 6.55 22.23
N ALA A 119 2.24 5.53 21.51
CA ALA A 119 3.31 4.68 22.04
C ALA A 119 4.60 5.50 22.24
N PRO A 120 5.22 5.43 23.44
CA PRO A 120 6.33 6.29 23.81
C PRO A 120 7.60 5.91 23.05
N VAL A 121 8.21 6.90 22.41
CA VAL A 121 9.40 6.74 21.57
C VAL A 121 10.46 7.82 21.86
N THR A 122 11.68 7.57 21.40
CA THR A 122 12.73 8.58 21.31
C THR A 122 13.30 8.60 19.90
N ALA A 123 13.35 9.79 19.32
CA ALA A 123 14.00 10.04 18.05
C ALA A 123 15.26 10.91 18.21
N ARG A 124 16.25 10.65 17.35
CA ARG A 124 17.54 11.35 17.34
C ARG A 124 17.95 11.66 15.90
N VAL A 125 18.63 12.78 15.71
CA VAL A 125 19.20 13.15 14.42
C VAL A 125 20.40 12.25 14.14
N ALA A 126 20.37 11.53 13.03
CA ALA A 126 21.50 10.75 12.57
C ALA A 126 22.44 11.61 11.71
N HIS A 127 21.87 12.37 10.77
CA HIS A 127 22.56 13.25 9.83
C HIS A 127 21.88 14.62 9.84
N ASP A 128 22.64 15.71 9.71
CA ASP A 128 22.19 17.09 9.88
C ASP A 128 21.23 17.57 8.79
N ASP A 129 21.18 16.88 7.66
CA ASP A 129 20.26 17.09 6.55
C ASP A 129 19.02 16.18 6.57
N GLU A 130 18.91 15.28 7.55
CA GLU A 130 17.81 14.32 7.67
C GLU A 130 16.89 14.64 8.86
N LEU A 131 15.65 14.14 8.79
CA LEU A 131 14.72 14.18 9.92
C LEU A 131 15.21 13.24 11.05
N PRO A 132 14.84 13.49 12.32
CA PRO A 132 15.22 12.60 13.41
C PRO A 132 14.65 11.18 13.20
N TYR A 133 15.46 10.16 13.40
CA TYR A 133 15.03 8.76 13.36
C TYR A 133 14.54 8.31 14.72
N VAL A 134 13.41 7.61 14.75
CA VAL A 134 12.97 6.85 15.92
C VAL A 134 13.97 5.72 16.14
N VAL A 135 14.70 5.79 17.24
CA VAL A 135 15.79 4.85 17.57
C VAL A 135 15.48 4.00 18.80
N GLU A 136 14.45 4.36 19.56
CA GLU A 136 14.06 3.64 20.78
C GLU A 136 12.55 3.71 21.00
N GLY A 137 11.96 2.58 21.38
CA GLY A 137 10.58 2.45 21.84
C GLY A 137 10.55 2.01 23.30
N HIS A 138 9.70 2.65 24.11
CA HIS A 138 9.70 2.51 25.57
C HIS A 138 8.61 1.58 26.11
N ASP A 139 7.75 1.06 25.24
CA ASP A 139 6.79 0.00 25.57
C ASP A 139 7.02 -1.25 24.70
N GLY A 140 6.26 -2.31 24.97
CA GLY A 140 6.38 -3.57 24.25
C GLY A 140 6.09 -3.45 22.76
N THR A 141 5.12 -2.61 22.36
CA THR A 141 4.71 -2.48 20.96
C THR A 141 5.71 -1.65 20.16
N ALA A 142 6.08 -0.47 20.65
CA ALA A 142 7.07 0.41 20.02
C ALA A 142 8.45 -0.24 19.94
N ARG A 143 8.85 -1.00 20.96
CA ARG A 143 10.11 -1.76 20.89
C ARG A 143 10.09 -2.81 19.78
N ARG A 144 8.97 -3.52 19.59
CA ARG A 144 8.84 -4.52 18.52
C ARG A 144 8.91 -3.90 17.14
N LEU A 145 8.33 -2.71 16.93
CA LEU A 145 8.42 -2.00 15.63
C LEU A 145 9.87 -1.89 15.15
N LEU A 146 10.80 -1.54 16.04
CA LEU A 146 12.21 -1.28 15.70
C LEU A 146 13.09 -2.53 15.70
N THR A 147 12.66 -3.63 16.33
CA THR A 147 13.53 -4.80 16.59
C THR A 147 13.10 -6.05 15.85
N GLU A 148 11.85 -6.14 15.39
CA GLU A 148 11.35 -7.28 14.63
C GLU A 148 11.43 -7.05 13.12
N THR A 149 11.51 -8.15 12.39
CA THR A 149 11.31 -8.17 10.94
C THR A 149 9.85 -8.53 10.65
N TRP A 150 9.17 -7.68 9.89
CA TRP A 150 7.75 -7.82 9.58
C TRP A 150 7.53 -8.44 8.21
N ASP A 151 6.43 -9.17 8.03
CA ASP A 151 6.06 -9.67 6.71
C ASP A 151 5.81 -8.51 5.75
N ARG A 152 6.62 -8.45 4.69
CA ARG A 152 6.62 -7.38 3.68
C ARG A 152 5.24 -7.14 3.11
N ASP A 153 4.59 -8.19 2.64
CA ASP A 153 3.32 -8.05 1.92
C ASP A 153 2.17 -7.72 2.87
N HIS A 154 2.16 -8.30 4.07
CA HIS A 154 1.23 -7.96 5.13
C HIS A 154 1.28 -6.48 5.50
N VAL A 155 2.49 -5.89 5.59
CA VAL A 155 2.68 -4.46 5.91
C VAL A 155 2.35 -3.59 4.69
N LEU A 156 3.00 -3.85 3.53
CA LEU A 156 2.89 -2.99 2.36
C LEU A 156 1.48 -2.98 1.73
N SER A 157 0.70 -4.06 1.87
CA SER A 157 -0.68 -4.12 1.38
C SER A 157 -1.62 -3.16 2.10
N ARG A 158 -1.22 -2.61 3.27
CA ARG A 158 -2.03 -1.65 4.03
C ARG A 158 -1.85 -0.21 3.59
N PHE A 159 -0.87 0.06 2.72
CA PHE A 159 -0.63 1.39 2.17
C PHE A 159 -1.42 1.56 0.86
N PRO A 160 -2.37 2.50 0.79
CA PRO A 160 -3.24 2.65 -0.37
C PRO A 160 -2.57 3.40 -1.53
N HIS A 161 -1.39 3.96 -1.33
CA HIS A 161 -0.68 4.76 -2.34
C HIS A 161 0.04 3.85 -3.33
N GLN A 162 0.51 4.39 -4.45
CA GLN A 162 1.34 3.64 -5.38
C GLN A 162 2.63 3.21 -4.68
N LEU A 163 3.03 1.96 -4.86
CA LEU A 163 4.30 1.46 -4.36
C LEU A 163 5.22 1.13 -5.53
N PRO A 164 6.54 1.29 -5.38
CA PRO A 164 7.51 1.00 -6.44
C PRO A 164 7.71 -0.49 -6.68
N VAL A 165 7.07 -1.35 -5.88
CA VAL A 165 7.20 -2.79 -5.91
C VAL A 165 5.82 -3.46 -5.95
N ALA A 166 5.76 -4.66 -6.54
CA ALA A 166 4.55 -5.48 -6.52
C ALA A 166 4.34 -6.08 -5.11
N VAL A 167 3.08 -6.14 -4.66
CA VAL A 167 2.72 -6.55 -3.29
C VAL A 167 1.56 -7.54 -3.32
N ARG A 168 1.70 -8.66 -2.61
CA ARG A 168 0.58 -9.58 -2.37
C ARG A 168 -0.46 -8.89 -1.49
N THR A 169 -1.68 -8.75 -1.99
CA THR A 169 -2.77 -8.06 -1.30
C THR A 169 -3.88 -9.07 -1.00
N PRO A 170 -4.28 -9.25 0.26
CA PRO A 170 -5.41 -10.09 0.61
C PRO A 170 -6.71 -9.45 0.10
N LEU A 171 -7.54 -10.25 -0.57
CA LEU A 171 -8.88 -9.88 -1.01
C LEU A 171 -9.90 -10.16 0.09
N ASP A 172 -9.74 -11.29 0.78
CA ASP A 172 -10.43 -11.69 2.00
C ASP A 172 -9.50 -12.60 2.82
N ASP A 173 -10.07 -13.44 3.70
CA ASP A 173 -9.31 -14.36 4.54
C ASP A 173 -8.72 -15.56 3.76
N GLU A 174 -9.24 -15.87 2.57
CA GLU A 174 -8.79 -17.02 1.76
C GLU A 174 -7.99 -16.59 0.53
N TRP A 175 -8.39 -15.51 -0.13
CA TRP A 175 -7.90 -15.10 -1.42
C TRP A 175 -6.95 -13.93 -1.34
N SER A 176 -5.99 -13.92 -2.24
CA SER A 176 -5.07 -12.83 -2.44
C SER A 176 -4.73 -12.66 -3.92
N VAL A 177 -4.23 -11.49 -4.25
CA VAL A 177 -3.81 -11.14 -5.62
C VAL A 177 -2.58 -10.25 -5.55
N GLU A 178 -1.74 -10.28 -6.58
CA GLU A 178 -0.66 -9.31 -6.70
C GLU A 178 -1.22 -7.94 -7.12
N ARG A 179 -0.99 -6.92 -6.29
CA ARG A 179 -1.06 -5.52 -6.70
C ARG A 179 0.27 -5.14 -7.30
N SER A 180 0.32 -4.99 -8.63
CA SER A 180 1.54 -4.64 -9.34
C SER A 180 2.11 -3.28 -8.92
N ALA A 181 3.42 -3.11 -9.09
CA ALA A 181 4.11 -1.84 -8.87
C ALA A 181 3.45 -0.68 -9.65
N GLY A 182 3.43 0.50 -9.04
CA GLY A 182 2.81 1.72 -9.59
C GLY A 182 1.29 1.79 -9.45
N LEU A 183 0.64 0.81 -8.82
CA LEU A 183 -0.81 0.83 -8.58
C LEU A 183 -1.14 1.25 -7.15
N ALA A 184 -1.98 2.28 -7.01
CA ALA A 184 -2.61 2.66 -5.76
C ALA A 184 -3.74 1.67 -5.45
N GLY A 185 -4.00 1.34 -4.19
CA GLY A 185 -5.05 0.40 -3.79
C GLY A 185 -6.14 1.05 -2.95
N ARG A 186 -7.39 0.66 -3.18
CA ARG A 186 -8.53 0.98 -2.32
C ARG A 186 -9.58 -0.12 -2.38
N VAL A 187 -10.47 -0.16 -1.40
CA VAL A 187 -11.66 -1.04 -1.43
C VAL A 187 -12.90 -0.16 -1.53
N ALA A 188 -13.78 -0.46 -2.48
CA ALA A 188 -15.06 0.21 -2.66
C ALA A 188 -16.13 -0.83 -3.00
N ASP A 189 -17.24 -0.83 -2.26
CA ASP A 189 -18.38 -1.74 -2.45
C ASP A 189 -17.98 -3.23 -2.50
N GLY A 190 -17.03 -3.64 -1.66
CA GLY A 190 -16.51 -5.01 -1.60
C GLY A 190 -15.53 -5.38 -2.73
N VAL A 191 -15.22 -4.45 -3.63
CA VAL A 191 -14.28 -4.62 -4.73
C VAL A 191 -12.95 -3.95 -4.41
N HIS A 192 -11.86 -4.70 -4.52
CA HIS A 192 -10.51 -4.18 -4.44
C HIS A 192 -10.14 -3.53 -5.78
N GLN A 193 -9.79 -2.24 -5.75
CA GLN A 193 -9.42 -1.49 -6.94
C GLN A 193 -7.96 -1.10 -6.84
N PHE A 194 -7.18 -1.50 -7.84
CA PHE A 194 -5.80 -1.09 -8.04
C PHE A 194 -5.71 -0.21 -9.28
N ALA A 195 -5.22 1.03 -9.14
CA ALA A 195 -5.23 1.98 -10.25
C ALA A 195 -3.89 2.70 -10.39
N GLY A 196 -3.42 2.80 -11.63
CA GLY A 196 -2.31 3.62 -12.07
C GLY A 196 -2.71 4.48 -13.28
N PRO A 197 -1.77 5.24 -13.86
CA PRO A 197 -2.06 6.17 -14.96
C PRO A 197 -2.54 5.48 -16.25
N ASP A 198 -1.99 4.30 -16.55
CA ASP A 198 -2.14 3.59 -17.83
C ASP A 198 -2.91 2.26 -17.71
N ARG A 199 -3.17 1.82 -16.48
CA ARG A 199 -3.79 0.52 -16.21
C ARG A 199 -4.49 0.47 -14.85
N SER A 200 -5.46 -0.44 -14.75
CA SER A 200 -6.18 -0.71 -13.51
C SER A 200 -6.62 -2.16 -13.40
N VAL A 201 -6.91 -2.58 -12.17
CA VAL A 201 -7.42 -3.90 -11.82
C VAL A 201 -8.57 -3.71 -10.83
N ALA A 202 -9.70 -4.34 -11.08
CA ALA A 202 -10.74 -4.56 -10.08
C ALA A 202 -10.74 -6.04 -9.71
N ALA A 203 -10.64 -6.37 -8.43
CA ALA A 203 -10.61 -7.73 -7.93
C ALA A 203 -11.75 -7.96 -6.92
N THR A 204 -12.41 -9.11 -7.05
CA THR A 204 -13.57 -9.47 -6.22
C THR A 204 -13.59 -10.97 -5.95
N VAL A 205 -14.24 -11.36 -4.86
CA VAL A 205 -14.42 -12.76 -4.45
C VAL A 205 -15.90 -13.11 -4.49
N PHE A 206 -16.20 -14.33 -4.90
CA PHE A 206 -17.53 -14.90 -4.99
C PHE A 206 -17.61 -16.19 -4.17
N ARG A 207 -18.81 -16.47 -3.67
CA ARG A 207 -19.15 -17.75 -3.07
C ARG A 207 -20.36 -18.31 -3.80
N ASP A 208 -20.28 -19.58 -4.18
CA ASP A 208 -21.39 -20.30 -4.77
C ASP A 208 -22.50 -20.49 -3.72
N ASP A 209 -23.74 -20.26 -4.15
CA ASP A 209 -24.95 -20.49 -3.36
C ASP A 209 -25.45 -21.94 -3.47
N SER A 210 -24.85 -22.73 -4.36
CA SER A 210 -25.26 -24.09 -4.71
C SER A 210 -24.21 -25.11 -4.28
N PRO A 211 -24.39 -25.79 -3.13
CA PRO A 211 -23.40 -26.72 -2.60
C PRO A 211 -23.09 -27.87 -3.57
N GLY A 212 -21.80 -28.13 -3.78
CA GLY A 212 -21.32 -29.25 -4.59
C GLY A 212 -21.43 -29.05 -6.11
N ARG A 213 -21.77 -27.85 -6.59
CA ARG A 213 -21.68 -27.50 -8.01
C ARG A 213 -20.23 -27.69 -8.50
N ALA A 214 -20.06 -28.25 -9.70
CA ALA A 214 -18.74 -28.40 -10.31
C ALA A 214 -18.13 -27.01 -10.65
N PRO A 215 -16.80 -26.83 -10.56
CA PRO A 215 -16.16 -25.57 -10.91
C PRO A 215 -16.53 -25.03 -12.30
N GLU A 216 -16.72 -25.92 -13.28
CA GLU A 216 -17.11 -25.58 -14.64
C GLU A 216 -18.52 -24.97 -14.71
N ASP A 217 -19.46 -25.54 -13.95
CA ASP A 217 -20.83 -25.05 -13.87
C ASP A 217 -20.89 -23.72 -13.09
N PHE A 218 -20.08 -23.59 -12.04
CA PHE A 218 -20.00 -22.32 -11.29
C PHE A 218 -19.36 -21.22 -12.16
N LEU A 219 -18.31 -21.53 -12.91
CA LEU A 219 -17.77 -20.61 -13.91
C LEU A 219 -18.84 -20.22 -14.95
N ALA A 220 -19.62 -21.17 -15.45
CA ALA A 220 -20.68 -20.88 -16.42
C ALA A 220 -21.73 -19.90 -15.85
N ALA A 221 -22.08 -20.04 -14.56
CA ALA A 221 -22.95 -19.11 -13.86
C ALA A 221 -22.31 -17.71 -13.72
N LEU A 222 -21.01 -17.62 -13.39
CA LEU A 222 -20.27 -16.35 -13.29
C LEU A 222 -20.15 -15.62 -14.64
N LEU A 223 -20.10 -16.37 -15.74
CA LEU A 223 -20.02 -15.82 -17.11
C LEU A 223 -21.40 -15.44 -17.67
N GLN A 224 -22.50 -15.78 -16.99
CA GLN A 224 -23.84 -15.56 -17.50
C GLN A 224 -24.13 -14.06 -17.68
N GLY A 225 -24.51 -13.66 -18.90
CA GLY A 225 -24.77 -12.25 -19.23
C GLY A 225 -23.51 -11.40 -19.43
N GLY A 226 -22.32 -12.01 -19.36
CA GLY A 226 -21.05 -11.37 -19.72
C GLY A 226 -20.86 -11.23 -21.24
N PRO A 227 -19.86 -10.46 -21.67
CA PRO A 227 -19.57 -10.27 -23.09
C PRO A 227 -19.01 -11.54 -23.75
N GLU A 228 -19.32 -11.74 -25.03
CA GLU A 228 -18.80 -12.86 -25.79
C GLU A 228 -17.45 -12.53 -26.44
N ALA A 229 -16.38 -13.19 -26.00
CA ALA A 229 -15.06 -13.07 -26.65
C ALA A 229 -14.88 -14.10 -27.78
N PRO A 230 -14.15 -13.83 -28.87
CA PRO A 230 -13.74 -14.84 -29.85
C PRO A 230 -12.95 -16.00 -29.21
N PRO A 231 -13.00 -17.24 -29.74
CA PRO A 231 -12.25 -18.38 -29.18
C PRO A 231 -10.72 -18.15 -29.06
N ALA A 232 -10.14 -17.35 -29.97
CA ALA A 232 -8.72 -16.99 -29.93
C ALA A 232 -8.37 -16.00 -28.80
N GLN A 233 -9.38 -15.40 -28.17
CA GLN A 233 -9.25 -14.44 -27.06
C GLN A 233 -9.76 -15.03 -25.74
N ARG A 234 -9.67 -16.35 -25.60
CA ARG A 234 -10.05 -17.09 -24.40
C ARG A 234 -8.92 -18.03 -24.01
N LEU A 235 -8.77 -18.24 -22.70
CA LEU A 235 -7.81 -19.17 -22.15
C LEU A 235 -8.42 -19.85 -20.91
N THR A 236 -8.36 -21.18 -20.88
CA THR A 236 -8.76 -21.97 -19.71
C THR A 236 -7.60 -22.85 -19.27
N GLU A 237 -7.27 -22.81 -17.99
CA GLU A 237 -6.25 -23.66 -17.37
C GLU A 237 -6.92 -24.48 -16.26
N HIS A 238 -6.72 -25.80 -16.27
CA HIS A 238 -7.22 -26.67 -15.20
C HIS A 238 -6.17 -26.75 -14.09
N LEU A 239 -6.62 -26.57 -12.86
CA LEU A 239 -5.80 -26.63 -11.65
C LEU A 239 -6.14 -27.92 -10.88
N PRO A 240 -5.27 -28.42 -10.00
CA PRO A 240 -5.61 -29.57 -9.15
C PRO A 240 -6.93 -29.37 -8.37
N ASP A 241 -7.11 -28.18 -7.81
CA ASP A 241 -8.22 -27.83 -6.92
C ASP A 241 -9.30 -26.95 -7.58
N GLY A 242 -9.35 -26.93 -8.92
CA GLY A 242 -10.34 -26.14 -9.65
C GLY A 242 -9.92 -25.81 -11.07
N LEU A 243 -10.24 -24.61 -11.53
CA LEU A 243 -9.86 -24.12 -12.84
C LEU A 243 -9.69 -22.60 -12.80
N ARG A 244 -9.07 -22.08 -13.85
CA ARG A 244 -9.11 -20.64 -14.13
C ARG A 244 -9.46 -20.43 -15.58
N HIS A 245 -10.22 -19.37 -15.83
CA HIS A 245 -10.63 -18.96 -17.16
C HIS A 245 -10.43 -17.47 -17.32
N ALA A 246 -9.88 -17.05 -18.44
CA ALA A 246 -9.81 -15.65 -18.82
C ALA A 246 -10.23 -15.45 -20.26
N PHE A 247 -10.74 -14.26 -20.55
CA PHE A 247 -10.94 -13.77 -21.89
C PHE A 247 -10.61 -12.28 -21.96
N TRP A 248 -10.31 -11.78 -23.16
CA TRP A 248 -9.95 -10.37 -23.33
C TRP A 248 -10.59 -9.78 -24.58
N LEU A 249 -10.81 -8.47 -24.53
CA LEU A 249 -11.51 -7.70 -25.55
C LEU A 249 -10.76 -6.39 -25.78
N THR A 250 -10.96 -5.82 -26.97
CA THR A 250 -10.56 -4.44 -27.28
C THR A 250 -11.81 -3.72 -27.77
N PRO A 251 -12.69 -3.24 -26.86
CA PRO A 251 -13.84 -2.45 -27.27
C PRO A 251 -13.44 -1.21 -28.07
N ASP A 252 -14.20 -0.89 -29.10
CA ASP A 252 -14.09 0.37 -29.83
C ASP A 252 -14.75 1.47 -28.98
N ASP A 253 -13.95 2.25 -28.25
CA ASP A 253 -14.41 3.39 -27.44
C ASP A 253 -13.75 4.70 -27.93
N HIS A 254 -14.57 5.66 -28.34
CA HIS A 254 -14.26 7.06 -28.68
C HIS A 254 -12.76 7.42 -28.91
N ASP A 255 -12.17 6.90 -29.98
CA ASP A 255 -10.82 7.21 -30.50
C ASP A 255 -9.61 6.81 -29.62
N ARG A 256 -9.80 6.03 -28.55
CA ARG A 256 -8.67 5.40 -27.81
C ARG A 256 -8.91 3.92 -27.57
N PRO A 257 -8.06 3.02 -28.09
CA PRO A 257 -8.20 1.60 -27.82
C PRO A 257 -8.01 1.35 -26.32
N ARG A 258 -9.06 0.83 -25.68
CA ARG A 258 -8.99 0.31 -24.33
C ARG A 258 -8.96 -1.21 -24.43
N HIS A 259 -7.98 -1.82 -23.77
CA HIS A 259 -7.87 -3.27 -23.71
C HIS A 259 -8.36 -3.76 -22.36
N GLU A 260 -9.12 -4.84 -22.38
CA GLU A 260 -9.81 -5.38 -21.21
C GLU A 260 -9.52 -6.87 -21.09
N LEU A 261 -9.21 -7.34 -19.88
CA LEU A 261 -9.12 -8.75 -19.55
C LEU A 261 -10.04 -9.06 -18.37
N TYR A 262 -10.85 -10.08 -18.53
CA TYR A 262 -11.69 -10.67 -17.49
C TYR A 262 -11.10 -12.02 -17.14
N GLY A 263 -10.72 -12.20 -15.87
CA GLY A 263 -10.08 -13.41 -15.39
C GLY A 263 -10.79 -13.94 -14.15
N TYR A 264 -11.08 -15.23 -14.14
CA TYR A 264 -11.74 -15.95 -13.05
C TYR A 264 -10.86 -17.11 -12.61
N THR A 265 -10.77 -17.34 -11.31
CA THR A 265 -10.20 -18.56 -10.71
C THR A 265 -11.25 -19.15 -9.80
N VAL A 266 -11.68 -20.37 -10.10
CA VAL A 266 -12.79 -21.06 -9.42
C VAL A 266 -12.26 -22.31 -8.75
N ALA A 267 -12.56 -22.47 -7.47
CA ALA A 267 -12.13 -23.61 -6.67
C ALA A 267 -13.26 -24.64 -6.47
N ARG A 268 -12.88 -25.88 -6.15
CA ARG A 268 -13.79 -27.02 -5.95
C ARG A 268 -14.74 -26.89 -4.76
N ASP A 269 -14.43 -26.03 -3.79
CA ASP A 269 -15.25 -25.82 -2.59
C ASP A 269 -16.30 -24.72 -2.77
N GLY A 270 -16.43 -24.18 -3.99
CA GLY A 270 -17.40 -23.13 -4.32
C GLY A 270 -16.96 -21.72 -3.97
N SER A 271 -15.68 -21.45 -3.66
CA SER A 271 -15.15 -20.07 -3.75
C SER A 271 -14.56 -19.79 -5.13
N ALA A 272 -14.62 -18.53 -5.53
CA ALA A 272 -13.95 -18.04 -6.72
C ALA A 272 -13.45 -16.62 -6.50
N ALA A 273 -12.38 -16.24 -7.19
CA ALA A 273 -11.96 -14.85 -7.29
C ALA A 273 -11.89 -14.44 -8.76
N ALA A 274 -12.21 -13.18 -9.05
CA ALA A 274 -12.06 -12.62 -10.38
C ALA A 274 -11.26 -11.33 -10.36
N VAL A 275 -10.60 -11.06 -11.48
CA VAL A 275 -10.01 -9.78 -11.81
C VAL A 275 -10.59 -9.26 -13.11
N PHE A 276 -10.78 -7.95 -13.17
CA PHE A 276 -11.02 -7.20 -14.38
C PHE A 276 -9.88 -6.21 -14.55
N CYS A 277 -9.04 -6.41 -15.56
CA CYS A 277 -7.91 -5.55 -15.87
C CYS A 277 -8.27 -4.65 -17.04
N THR A 278 -7.93 -3.36 -16.95
CA THR A 278 -7.97 -2.47 -18.12
C THR A 278 -6.62 -1.80 -18.33
N HIS A 279 -6.23 -1.60 -19.58
CA HIS A 279 -4.95 -0.99 -19.95
C HIS A 279 -5.01 -0.33 -21.32
N GLU A 280 -4.16 0.67 -21.55
CA GLU A 280 -4.14 1.45 -22.80
C GLU A 280 -3.32 0.81 -23.94
N SER A 281 -2.36 -0.07 -23.62
CA SER A 281 -1.46 -0.69 -24.61
C SER A 281 -1.72 -2.18 -24.80
N ALA A 282 -1.79 -2.65 -26.05
CA ALA A 282 -1.96 -4.07 -26.36
C ALA A 282 -0.87 -4.97 -25.76
N ASP A 283 0.36 -4.46 -25.63
CA ASP A 283 1.50 -5.19 -25.06
C ASP A 283 1.32 -5.50 -23.56
N ALA A 284 0.44 -4.77 -22.87
CA ALA A 284 0.13 -4.99 -21.45
C ALA A 284 -0.78 -6.22 -21.21
N LEU A 285 -1.23 -6.92 -22.26
CA LEU A 285 -2.00 -8.16 -22.08
C LEU A 285 -1.22 -9.23 -21.30
N ALA A 286 0.09 -9.31 -21.48
CA ALA A 286 0.95 -10.22 -20.71
C ALA A 286 0.93 -9.88 -19.21
N TRP A 287 0.91 -8.59 -18.87
CA TRP A 287 0.76 -8.11 -17.49
C TRP A 287 -0.63 -8.47 -16.93
N ALA A 288 -1.71 -8.27 -17.69
CA ALA A 288 -3.06 -8.60 -17.24
C ALA A 288 -3.19 -10.11 -16.96
N HIS A 289 -2.62 -10.96 -17.82
CA HIS A 289 -2.54 -12.40 -17.55
C HIS A 289 -1.71 -12.74 -16.30
N HIS A 290 -0.60 -12.04 -16.07
CA HIS A 290 0.20 -12.22 -14.85
C HIS A 290 -0.62 -11.91 -13.59
N VAL A 291 -1.31 -10.77 -13.55
CA VAL A 291 -2.19 -10.38 -12.43
C VAL A 291 -3.27 -11.43 -12.20
N TRP A 292 -3.98 -11.86 -13.25
CA TRP A 292 -4.99 -12.92 -13.12
C TRP A 292 -4.41 -14.23 -12.60
N ARG A 293 -3.27 -14.68 -13.12
CA ARG A 293 -2.62 -15.91 -12.66
C ARG A 293 -2.07 -15.80 -11.23
N SER A 294 -1.86 -14.58 -10.75
CA SER A 294 -1.46 -14.31 -9.37
C SER A 294 -2.59 -14.53 -8.37
N LEU A 295 -3.86 -14.65 -8.79
CA LEU A 295 -4.93 -15.05 -7.89
C LEU A 295 -4.57 -16.37 -7.21
N ASP A 296 -4.45 -16.31 -5.89
CA ASP A 296 -3.99 -17.42 -5.08
C ASP A 296 -4.83 -17.52 -3.80
N ARG A 297 -5.02 -18.76 -3.36
CA ARG A 297 -5.63 -19.05 -2.07
C ARG A 297 -4.53 -19.32 -1.06
N GLY A 298 -4.43 -18.47 -0.05
CA GLY A 298 -3.65 -18.79 1.13
C GLY A 298 -4.22 -20.06 1.76
N ARG A 299 -3.39 -21.08 1.95
CA ARG A 299 -3.78 -22.29 2.69
C ARG A 299 -3.83 -22.02 4.18
#